data_AF-A0A6L7A9I1-F1
#
_entry.id   AF-A0A6L7A9I1-F1
#
_cell.length_a   1.000
_cell.length_b   1.000
_cell.length_c   1.000
_cell.angle_alpha   90.00
_cell.angle_beta   90.00
_cell.angle_gamma   90.00
#
_symmetry.space_group_name_H-M   'P 1'
#
loop_
_entity.id
_entity.type
_entity.pdbx_description
1 polymer ?
#
loop_
_entity_poly.entity_id
_entity_poly.type
_entity_poly.pdbx_seq_one_letter_code
_entity_poly.pdbx_strand_id
1 'polypeptide(L)'
;MYTFIMGGDLVEKLPTWAHIDDLVQLVQLAAGKTTQQAGQSDYPIIWCDVPKIQISASDIRTKLRLKYWMPNAQPVDGRHASAIAPADRVQMVRQAIMGNPFFDLELIEIYHGGPSLTYQTMLALTQAHPENAALAKI
;
A
#
# COMPACT_ATOMS: atom_id res chain seq x y z
N MET A 1 -6.74 33.16 6.09
CA MET A 1 -5.42 32.79 6.64
C MET A 1 -5.02 31.49 5.99
N TYR A 2 -3.86 31.44 5.33
CA TYR A 2 -3.39 30.25 4.60
C TYR A 2 -2.33 29.52 5.42
N THR A 3 -2.42 28.20 5.50
CA THR A 3 -1.45 27.35 6.18
C THR A 3 -0.69 26.53 5.15
N PHE A 4 0.64 26.61 5.15
CA PHE A 4 1.50 25.81 4.30
C PHE A 4 2.09 24.66 5.12
N ILE A 5 1.68 23.43 4.79
CA ILE A 5 2.10 22.22 5.50
C ILE A 5 3.27 21.58 4.75
N MET A 6 4.34 21.26 5.48
CA MET A 6 5.54 20.63 4.93
C MET A 6 6.10 19.53 5.84
N GLY A 7 7.00 18.71 5.29
CA GLY A 7 7.76 17.73 6.06
C GLY A 7 8.77 18.42 6.98
N GLY A 8 8.96 17.88 8.18
CA GLY A 8 9.93 18.39 9.15
C GLY A 8 11.38 18.35 8.64
N ASP A 9 11.69 17.45 7.70
CA ASP A 9 12.99 17.33 7.03
C ASP A 9 13.30 18.53 6.11
N LEU A 10 12.28 19.25 5.65
CA LEU A 10 12.44 20.43 4.82
C LEU A 10 12.71 21.70 5.64
N VAL A 11 12.47 21.67 6.95
CA VAL A 11 12.62 22.85 7.84
C VAL A 11 14.07 23.32 7.90
N GLU A 12 15.03 22.40 7.96
CA GLU A 12 16.47 22.71 7.94
C GLU A 12 16.91 23.42 6.65
N LYS A 13 16.15 23.25 5.55
CA LYS A 13 16.45 23.84 4.25
C LYS A 13 15.72 25.16 4.02
N LEU A 14 14.84 25.60 4.92
CA LEU A 14 14.08 26.85 4.76
C LEU A 14 14.95 28.08 4.49
N PRO A 15 16.13 28.27 5.13
CA PRO A 15 16.98 29.42 4.83
C PRO A 15 17.50 29.47 3.38
N THR A 16 17.47 28.34 2.67
CA THR A 16 17.90 28.25 1.27
C THR A 16 16.78 28.55 0.26
N TRP A 17 15.54 28.69 0.74
CA TRP A 17 14.39 28.95 -0.13
C TRP A 17 14.39 30.39 -0.61
N ALA A 18 14.14 30.58 -1.90
CA ALA A 18 13.99 31.92 -2.46
C ALA A 18 12.80 32.65 -1.79
N HIS A 19 13.05 33.85 -1.29
CA HIS A 19 12.04 34.73 -0.68
C HIS A 19 11.33 34.13 0.55
N ILE A 20 12.03 33.33 1.36
CA ILE A 20 11.44 32.75 2.59
C ILE A 20 10.93 33.82 3.57
N ASP A 21 11.66 34.94 3.71
CA ASP A 21 11.26 36.01 4.62
C ASP A 21 9.93 36.65 4.22
N ASP A 22 9.66 36.75 2.91
CA ASP A 22 8.37 37.24 2.38
C ASP A 22 7.28 36.16 2.55
N LEU A 23 7.61 34.89 2.30
CA LEU A 23 6.67 33.77 2.42
C LEU A 23 6.11 33.64 3.84
N VAL A 24 6.96 33.79 4.86
CA VAL A 24 6.57 33.70 6.28
C VAL A 24 5.59 34.81 6.69
N GLN A 25 5.58 35.94 5.99
CA GLN A 25 4.61 37.02 6.22
C GLN A 25 3.25 36.74 5.56
N LEU A 26 3.23 35.92 4.52
CA LEU A 26 2.01 35.63 3.75
C LEU A 26 1.24 34.42 4.28
N VAL A 27 1.94 33.43 4.83
CA VAL A 27 1.36 32.15 5.25
C VAL A 27 1.84 31.70 6.64
N GLN A 28 1.00 30.96 7.35
CA GLN A 28 1.41 30.24 8.54
C GLN A 28 2.11 28.95 8.12
N LEU A 29 3.38 28.79 8.48
CA LEU A 29 4.10 27.54 8.26
C LEU A 29 3.69 26.50 9.31
N ALA A 30 3.48 25.26 8.86
CA ALA A 30 3.27 24.10 9.70
C ALA A 30 4.14 22.94 9.22
N ALA A 31 4.83 22.27 10.14
CA ALA A 31 5.74 21.17 9.81
C ALA A 31 5.40 19.91 10.62
N GLY A 32 5.33 18.78 9.92
CA GLY A 32 5.17 17.47 10.54
C GLY A 32 6.49 16.96 11.10
N LYS A 33 6.57 16.70 12.41
CA LYS A 33 7.72 16.06 13.06
C LYS A 33 7.33 14.71 13.67
N THR A 34 8.29 13.79 13.73
CA THR A 34 8.12 12.58 14.55
C THR A 34 8.49 12.88 15.99
N THR A 35 7.98 12.11 16.96
CA THR A 35 8.19 12.30 18.40
C THR A 35 9.67 12.33 18.83
N GLN A 36 10.59 11.91 17.97
CA GLN A 36 12.04 11.87 18.22
C GLN A 36 12.83 13.04 17.60
N GLN A 37 12.20 13.94 16.84
CA GLN A 37 12.86 15.09 16.23
C GLN A 37 12.43 16.39 16.92
N ALA A 38 13.32 16.97 17.73
CA ALA A 38 13.14 18.34 18.21
C ALA A 38 13.50 19.29 17.07
N GLY A 39 12.49 19.77 16.35
CA GLY A 39 12.69 20.76 15.30
C GLY A 39 13.07 22.11 15.90
N GLN A 40 14.28 22.58 15.61
CA GLN A 40 14.68 23.98 15.75
C GLN A 40 14.54 24.68 14.41
N SER A 41 14.05 25.92 14.43
CA SER A 41 13.85 26.75 13.24
C SER A 41 13.96 28.21 13.64
N ASP A 42 14.60 29.01 12.80
CA ASP A 42 14.65 30.47 12.95
C ASP A 42 13.32 31.14 12.55
N TYR A 43 12.44 30.38 11.88
CA TYR A 43 11.12 30.83 11.43
C TYR A 43 9.98 30.33 12.34
N PRO A 44 8.89 31.10 12.48
CA PRO A 44 7.72 30.73 13.29
C PRO A 44 6.91 29.60 12.64
N ILE A 45 7.15 28.36 13.07
CA ILE A 45 6.54 27.14 12.54
C ILE A 45 5.66 26.48 13.61
N ILE A 46 4.46 26.05 13.22
CA ILE A 46 3.61 25.18 14.03
C ILE A 46 4.07 23.74 13.84
N TRP A 47 4.53 23.11 14.91
CA TRP A 47 4.93 21.71 14.88
C TRP A 47 3.72 20.80 15.09
N CYS A 48 3.49 19.90 14.16
CA CYS A 48 2.48 18.86 14.27
C CYS A 48 3.17 17.51 14.45
N ASP A 49 2.82 16.78 15.50
CA ASP A 49 3.28 15.40 15.67
C ASP A 49 2.61 14.53 14.60
N VAL A 50 3.43 13.95 13.73
CA VAL A 50 3.00 13.01 12.70
C VAL A 50 3.53 11.61 13.03
N PRO A 51 2.69 10.57 12.94
CA PRO A 51 3.17 9.21 13.10
C PRO A 51 4.18 8.91 11.99
N LYS A 52 5.21 8.12 12.33
CA LYS A 52 6.20 7.68 11.34
C LYS A 52 5.54 6.72 10.35
N ILE A 53 5.20 7.22 9.16
CA ILE A 53 4.67 6.42 8.06
C ILE A 53 5.80 6.18 7.07
N GLN A 54 6.36 4.98 7.04
CA GLN A 54 7.37 4.57 6.06
C GLN A 54 6.70 4.06 4.78
N ILE A 55 5.98 4.95 4.09
CA ILE A 55 5.35 4.63 2.81
C ILE A 55 5.76 5.70 1.82
N SER A 56 6.49 5.32 0.78
CA SER A 56 6.81 6.21 -0.33
C SER A 56 5.74 6.13 -1.43
N ALA A 57 5.66 7.18 -2.27
CA ALA A 57 4.82 7.14 -3.47
C ALA A 57 5.23 5.99 -4.42
N SER A 58 6.50 5.58 -4.41
CA SER A 58 6.97 4.40 -5.15
C SER A 58 6.38 3.11 -4.59
N ASP A 59 6.34 2.96 -3.26
CA ASP A 59 5.74 1.78 -2.62
C ASP A 59 4.24 1.68 -2.92
N ILE A 60 3.53 2.80 -2.87
CA ILE A 60 2.11 2.86 -3.22
C ILE A 60 1.89 2.46 -4.67
N ARG A 61 2.62 3.07 -5.62
CA ARG A 61 2.49 2.75 -7.05
C ARG A 61 2.86 1.30 -7.35
N THR A 62 3.87 0.76 -6.68
CA THR A 62 4.27 -0.65 -6.83
C THR A 62 3.17 -1.57 -6.32
N LYS A 63 2.62 -1.32 -5.13
CA LYS A 63 1.51 -2.10 -4.58
C LYS A 63 0.27 -2.05 -5.47
N LEU A 64 -0.07 -0.88 -6.03
CA LEU A 64 -1.20 -0.74 -6.97
C LEU A 64 -1.00 -1.49 -8.29
N ARG A 65 0.25 -1.83 -8.65
CA ARG A 65 0.59 -2.62 -9.85
C ARG A 65 0.64 -4.12 -9.57
N LEU A 66 0.64 -4.54 -8.31
CA LEU A 66 0.68 -5.96 -7.96
C LEU A 66 -0.60 -6.64 -8.46
N LYS A 67 -0.43 -7.75 -9.17
CA LYS A 67 -1.52 -8.63 -9.60
C LYS A 67 -1.31 -10.00 -9.00
N TYR A 68 -2.32 -10.46 -8.27
CA TYR A 68 -2.33 -11.80 -7.69
C TYR A 68 -2.90 -12.80 -8.68
N TRP A 69 -2.17 -13.88 -8.92
CA TRP A 69 -2.63 -15.06 -9.62
C TRP A 69 -3.15 -16.06 -8.59
N MET A 70 -4.42 -16.47 -8.73
CA MET A 70 -5.10 -17.33 -7.76
C MET A 70 -5.50 -18.66 -8.40
N PRO A 71 -4.66 -19.71 -8.32
CA PRO A 71 -5.01 -21.03 -8.81
C PRO A 71 -6.14 -21.62 -7.97
N ASN A 72 -7.11 -22.24 -8.63
CA ASN A 72 -8.21 -22.88 -7.94
C ASN A 72 -7.79 -24.19 -7.25
N ALA A 73 -8.50 -24.55 -6.17
CA ALA A 73 -8.36 -25.85 -5.52
C ALA A 73 -9.14 -26.91 -6.31
N GLN A 74 -10.46 -26.75 -6.42
CA GLN A 74 -11.31 -27.60 -7.24
C GLN A 74 -12.26 -26.74 -8.08
N PRO A 75 -12.42 -27.01 -9.38
CA PRO A 75 -13.38 -26.30 -10.20
C PRO A 75 -14.82 -26.62 -9.78
N VAL A 76 -15.65 -25.58 -9.68
CA VAL A 76 -17.04 -25.64 -9.17
C VAL A 76 -17.96 -26.48 -10.05
N ASP A 77 -17.75 -26.46 -11.36
CA ASP A 77 -18.60 -27.15 -12.32
C ASP A 77 -18.23 -28.64 -12.49
N GLY A 78 -17.13 -29.09 -11.88
CA GLY A 78 -16.60 -30.45 -12.04
C GLY A 78 -16.19 -30.81 -13.48
N ARG A 79 -16.34 -29.90 -14.46
CA ARG A 79 -16.13 -30.18 -15.90
C ARG A 79 -14.66 -30.21 -16.29
N HIS A 80 -13.78 -29.89 -15.34
CA HIS A 80 -12.34 -29.95 -15.50
C HIS A 80 -11.68 -30.39 -14.20
N ALA A 81 -12.06 -31.56 -13.65
CA ALA A 81 -11.19 -32.23 -12.67
C ALA A 81 -9.83 -32.43 -13.36
N SER A 82 -8.92 -31.47 -13.16
CA SER A 82 -7.70 -31.43 -13.94
C SER A 82 -6.92 -32.68 -13.60
N ALA A 83 -6.40 -33.37 -14.63
CA ALA A 83 -5.50 -34.50 -14.44
C ALA A 83 -4.22 -34.14 -13.64
N ILE A 84 -4.03 -32.85 -13.37
CA ILE A 84 -2.91 -32.23 -12.68
C ILE A 84 -3.37 -31.85 -11.27
N ALA A 85 -2.60 -32.22 -10.25
CA ALA A 85 -2.91 -31.88 -8.87
C ALA A 85 -2.86 -30.35 -8.65
N PRO A 86 -3.65 -29.80 -7.71
CA PRO A 86 -3.64 -28.37 -7.42
C PRO A 86 -2.24 -27.81 -7.11
N ALA A 87 -1.42 -28.58 -6.38
CA ALA A 87 -0.04 -28.22 -6.05
C ALA A 87 0.85 -28.06 -7.31
N ASP A 88 0.69 -28.94 -8.29
CA ASP A 88 1.44 -28.86 -9.55
C ASP A 88 1.02 -27.63 -10.36
N ARG A 89 -0.28 -27.28 -10.36
CA ARG A 89 -0.77 -26.05 -10.99
C ARG A 89 -0.18 -24.81 -10.32
N VAL A 90 -0.12 -24.78 -9.00
CA VAL A 90 0.53 -23.70 -8.24
C VAL A 90 1.98 -23.57 -8.67
N GLN A 91 2.72 -24.68 -8.76
CA GLN A 91 4.12 -24.66 -9.18
C GLN A 91 4.27 -24.18 -10.62
N MET A 92 3.42 -24.60 -11.55
CA MET A 92 3.44 -24.13 -12.93
C MET A 92 3.22 -22.61 -13.01
N VAL A 93 2.20 -22.09 -12.31
CA VAL A 93 1.94 -20.65 -12.28
C VAL A 93 3.11 -19.92 -11.63
N ARG A 94 3.65 -20.43 -10.52
CA ARG A 94 4.84 -19.86 -9.86
C ARG A 94 6.02 -19.70 -10.82
N GLN A 95 6.30 -20.73 -11.61
CA GLN A 95 7.37 -20.69 -12.62
C GLN A 95 7.04 -19.72 -13.75
N ALA A 96 5.79 -19.69 -14.22
CA ALA A 96 5.36 -18.80 -15.30
C ALA A 96 5.44 -17.31 -14.94
N ILE A 97 5.24 -16.97 -13.66
CA ILE A 97 5.32 -15.58 -13.18
C ILE A 97 6.70 -15.23 -12.59
N MET A 98 7.60 -16.21 -12.49
CA MET A 98 8.92 -16.03 -11.91
C MET A 98 9.70 -14.99 -12.71
N GLY A 99 10.12 -13.91 -12.04
CA GLY A 99 10.87 -12.81 -12.64
C GLY A 99 10.04 -11.57 -12.97
N ASN A 100 8.71 -11.60 -12.80
CA ASN A 100 7.89 -10.39 -12.86
C ASN A 100 7.70 -9.81 -11.44
N PRO A 101 8.29 -8.63 -11.11
CA PRO A 101 8.19 -8.04 -9.77
C PRO A 101 6.78 -7.54 -9.43
N PHE A 102 5.86 -7.54 -10.39
CA PHE A 102 4.47 -7.10 -10.21
C PHE A 102 3.48 -8.25 -10.11
N PHE A 103 3.92 -9.51 -10.21
CA PHE A 103 3.05 -10.68 -10.09
C PHE A 103 3.38 -11.46 -8.82
N ASP A 104 2.34 -11.91 -8.13
CA ASP A 104 2.47 -12.80 -6.98
C ASP A 104 1.34 -13.84 -6.96
N LEU A 105 1.44 -14.83 -6.09
CA LEU A 105 0.44 -15.90 -5.92
C LEU A 105 -0.48 -15.63 -4.74
N GLU A 106 -1.77 -15.85 -4.96
CA GLU A 106 -2.77 -15.96 -3.90
C GLU A 106 -3.20 -17.44 -3.78
N LEU A 107 -3.07 -18.00 -2.58
CA LEU A 107 -3.22 -19.43 -2.31
C LEU A 107 -4.42 -19.75 -1.40
N ILE A 108 -5.22 -18.75 -1.05
CA ILE A 108 -6.36 -18.91 -0.14
C ILE A 108 -7.31 -20.05 -0.53
N GLU A 109 -7.56 -20.26 -1.83
CA GLU A 109 -8.41 -21.35 -2.30
C GLU A 109 -7.73 -22.71 -2.10
N ILE A 110 -6.43 -22.80 -2.36
CA ILE A 110 -5.62 -24.01 -2.17
C ILE A 110 -5.62 -24.44 -0.70
N TYR A 111 -5.51 -23.48 0.22
CA TYR A 111 -5.54 -23.74 1.66
C TYR A 111 -6.92 -24.12 2.19
N HIS A 112 -7.99 -23.49 1.70
CA HIS A 112 -9.36 -23.88 2.08
C HIS A 112 -9.72 -25.29 1.62
N GLY A 113 -9.27 -25.67 0.42
CA GLY A 113 -9.66 -26.93 -0.20
C GLY A 113 -11.14 -26.95 -0.60
N GLY A 114 -11.53 -27.99 -1.34
CA GLY A 114 -12.89 -28.10 -1.87
C GLY A 114 -13.18 -27.17 -3.05
N PRO A 115 -14.47 -26.98 -3.41
CA PRO A 115 -14.86 -26.18 -4.56
C PRO A 115 -14.51 -24.69 -4.43
N SER A 116 -13.82 -24.16 -5.43
CA SER A 116 -13.41 -22.76 -5.53
C SER A 116 -14.58 -21.83 -5.89
N LEU A 117 -15.45 -21.55 -4.92
CA LEU A 117 -16.55 -20.61 -5.08
C LEU A 117 -16.04 -19.17 -4.91
N THR A 118 -16.07 -18.40 -6.00
CA THR A 118 -15.56 -17.02 -6.03
C THR A 118 -16.13 -16.14 -4.92
N TYR A 119 -17.43 -16.26 -4.62
CA TYR A 119 -18.06 -15.50 -3.54
C TYR A 119 -17.43 -15.81 -2.17
N GLN A 120 -17.17 -17.09 -1.87
CA GLN A 120 -16.55 -17.50 -0.60
C GLN A 120 -15.09 -17.05 -0.53
N THR A 121 -14.36 -17.17 -1.65
CA THR A 121 -12.99 -16.68 -1.77
C THR A 121 -12.90 -15.18 -1.49
N MET A 122 -13.76 -14.38 -2.13
CA MET A 122 -13.79 -12.93 -1.92
C MET A 122 -14.20 -12.57 -0.48
N LEU A 123 -15.15 -13.30 0.10
CA LEU A 123 -15.52 -13.12 1.50
C LEU A 123 -14.33 -13.37 2.44
N ALA A 124 -13.62 -14.48 2.26
CA ALA A 124 -12.45 -14.82 3.06
C ALA A 124 -11.31 -13.80 2.88
N LEU A 125 -11.04 -13.33 1.65
CA LEU A 125 -10.05 -12.29 1.37
C LEU A 125 -10.39 -10.97 2.05
N THR A 126 -11.65 -10.53 2.00
CA THR A 126 -12.08 -9.28 2.66
C THR A 126 -12.03 -9.37 4.19
N GLN A 127 -12.22 -10.56 4.77
CA GLN A 127 -12.08 -10.80 6.20
C GLN A 127 -10.60 -10.86 6.64
N ALA A 128 -9.74 -11.48 5.82
CA ALA A 128 -8.30 -11.57 6.08
C ALA A 128 -7.60 -10.21 5.93
N HIS A 129 -8.11 -9.35 5.04
CA HIS A 129 -7.57 -8.02 4.75
C HIS A 129 -8.61 -6.91 5.00
N PRO A 130 -9.02 -6.68 6.26
CA PRO A 130 -10.02 -5.66 6.59
C PRO A 130 -9.57 -4.24 6.20
N GLU A 131 -8.26 -4.00 6.09
CA GLU A 131 -7.69 -2.74 5.60
C GLU A 131 -8.11 -2.39 4.16
N ASN A 132 -8.50 -3.39 3.36
CA ASN A 132 -8.92 -3.21 1.97
C ASN A 132 -10.44 -3.04 1.81
N ALA A 133 -11.22 -3.24 2.87
CA ALA A 133 -12.70 -3.25 2.81
C ALA A 133 -13.31 -1.88 2.44
N ALA A 134 -12.59 -0.78 2.64
CA ALA A 134 -13.07 0.58 2.31
C ALA A 134 -13.12 0.89 0.80
N LEU A 135 -12.44 0.09 -0.03
CA LEU A 135 -12.30 0.35 -1.48
C LEU A 135 -13.44 -0.20 -2.34
N ALA A 136 -14.34 -1.02 -1.77
CA ALA A 136 -15.43 -1.67 -2.50
C ALA A 136 -16.71 -0.81 -2.66
N LYS A 137 -16.67 0.49 -2.30
CA LYS A 137 -17.82 1.41 -2.37
C LYS A 137 -17.66 2.51 -3.45
N ILE A 138 -17.07 2.18 -4.59
CA ILE A 138 -16.96 3.09 -5.75
C ILE A 138 -17.81 2.53 -6.89
#